data_AF-A0A377WKD1-F1
#
_entry.id   AF-A0A377WKD1-F1
#
_cell.length_a   1.000
_cell.length_b   1.000
_cell.length_c   1.000
_cell.angle_alpha   90.00
_cell.angle_beta   90.00
_cell.angle_gamma   90.00
#
_symmetry.space_group_name_H-M   'P 1'
#
loop_
_entity.id
_entity.type
_entity.pdbx_description
1 polymer ?
#
loop_
_entity_poly.entity_id
_entity_poly.type
_entity_poly.pdbx_seq_one_letter_code
_entity_poly.pdbx_strand_id
1 'polypeptide(L)'
;MESAVDRHVFYISDGTAITAEVLGHAVMSQFPVAISSVTLPFVENISRARAVKEQIDAIYQQTGIRPLVFYSIVIPEIRDIILQSEGFCQDIVQALVAPLQQELNLDPTPVATAPTASTPAT
;
A
#
# COMPACT_ATOMS: atom_id res chain seq x y z
N MET A 1 -26.53 -11.03 16.55
CA MET A 1 -25.09 -11.29 16.38
C MET A 1 -24.74 -10.72 15.02
N GLU A 2 -24.33 -9.46 14.97
CA GLU A 2 -23.91 -8.83 13.72
C GLU A 2 -22.76 -9.66 13.14
N SER A 3 -22.96 -10.21 11.95
CA SER A 3 -21.90 -10.85 11.20
C SER A 3 -20.86 -9.78 10.92
N ALA A 4 -19.77 -9.76 11.69
CA ALA A 4 -18.63 -8.91 11.40
C ALA A 4 -18.21 -9.22 9.96
N VAL A 5 -18.33 -8.25 9.07
CA VAL A 5 -17.88 -8.39 7.68
C VAL A 5 -16.37 -8.60 7.74
N ASP A 6 -15.90 -9.76 7.33
CA ASP A 6 -14.46 -10.05 7.27
C ASP A 6 -13.88 -9.27 6.08
N ARG A 7 -12.92 -8.41 6.37
CA ARG A 7 -12.26 -7.54 5.40
C ARG A 7 -10.84 -8.02 5.19
N HIS A 8 -10.54 -8.42 3.96
CA HIS A 8 -9.18 -8.66 3.54
C HIS A 8 -8.45 -7.33 3.31
N VAL A 9 -7.29 -7.18 3.92
CA VAL A 9 -6.47 -5.97 3.85
C VAL A 9 -5.05 -6.31 3.43
N PHE A 10 -4.56 -5.66 2.39
CA PHE A 10 -3.20 -5.82 1.90
C PHE A 10 -2.38 -4.56 2.21
N TYR A 11 -1.21 -4.74 2.80
CA TYR A 11 -0.22 -3.68 3.01
C TYR A 11 0.96 -3.92 2.06
N ILE A 12 1.13 -3.09 1.04
CA ILE A 12 2.09 -3.32 -0.05
C ILE A 12 3.12 -2.19 -0.09
N SER A 13 4.39 -2.54 -0.25
CA SER A 13 5.43 -1.53 -0.49
C SER A 13 6.57 -2.08 -1.34
N ASP A 14 7.22 -1.20 -2.09
CA ASP A 14 8.53 -1.43 -2.71
C ASP A 14 9.68 -1.40 -1.68
N GLY A 15 9.45 -0.86 -0.48
CA GLY A 15 10.33 -0.95 0.68
C GLY A 15 9.88 -2.03 1.69
N THR A 16 9.92 -1.71 2.99
CA THR A 16 9.65 -2.68 4.07
C THR A 16 8.17 -2.88 4.41
N ALA A 17 7.27 -2.10 3.81
CA ALA A 17 5.83 -2.07 4.11
C ALA A 17 5.42 -1.67 5.55
N ILE A 18 6.37 -1.38 6.44
CA ILE A 18 6.11 -0.96 7.84
C ILE A 18 5.19 0.27 7.88
N THR A 19 5.45 1.29 7.05
CA THR A 19 4.63 2.50 6.99
C THR A 19 3.19 2.19 6.56
N ALA A 20 3.02 1.33 5.56
CA ALA A 20 1.71 0.94 5.05
C ALA A 20 0.92 0.15 6.10
N GLU A 21 1.58 -0.79 6.78
CA GLU A 21 1.01 -1.62 7.84
C GLU A 21 0.58 -0.78 9.05
N VAL A 22 1.47 0.05 9.59
CA VAL A 22 1.18 0.85 10.79
C VAL A 22 0.03 1.83 10.54
N LEU A 23 0.08 2.58 9.43
CA LEU A 23 -0.95 3.57 9.12
C LEU A 23 -2.26 2.91 8.73
N GLY A 24 -2.21 1.86 7.90
CA GLY A 24 -3.41 1.13 7.50
C GLY A 24 -4.09 0.45 8.69
N HIS A 25 -3.33 -0.17 9.60
CA HIS A 25 -3.86 -0.72 10.85
C HIS A 25 -4.50 0.36 11.73
N ALA A 26 -3.83 1.52 11.88
CA ALA A 26 -4.38 2.64 12.64
C ALA A 26 -5.72 3.13 12.06
N VAL A 27 -5.81 3.28 10.73
CA VAL A 27 -7.05 3.66 10.04
C VAL A 27 -8.14 2.62 10.25
N MET A 28 -7.81 1.34 10.04
CA MET A 28 -8.77 0.25 10.11
C MET A 28 -9.30 -0.01 11.53
N SER A 29 -8.51 0.29 12.57
CA SER A 29 -8.94 0.17 13.97
C SER A 29 -10.12 1.06 14.36
N GLN A 30 -10.44 2.07 13.54
CA GLN A 30 -11.60 2.95 13.72
C GLN A 30 -12.92 2.31 13.26
N PHE A 31 -12.87 1.15 12.61
CA PHE A 31 -14.04 0.47 12.08
C PHE A 31 -14.30 -0.84 12.84
N PRO A 32 -15.54 -1.13 13.26
CA PRO A 32 -15.88 -2.37 13.97
C PRO A 32 -16.03 -3.55 12.99
N VAL A 33 -14.95 -3.91 12.28
CA VAL A 33 -14.92 -5.01 11.29
C VAL A 33 -13.83 -6.02 11.64
N ALA A 34 -14.05 -7.29 11.28
CA ALA A 34 -13.01 -8.29 11.37
C ALA A 34 -12.02 -8.10 10.22
N ILE A 35 -10.72 -8.16 10.50
CA ILE A 35 -9.67 -7.86 9.52
C ILE A 35 -8.76 -9.07 9.37
N SER A 36 -8.64 -9.54 8.14
CA SER A 36 -7.65 -10.52 7.71
C SER A 36 -6.60 -9.79 6.88
N SER A 37 -5.44 -9.53 7.45
CA SER A 37 -4.41 -8.69 6.82
C SER A 37 -3.19 -9.46 6.35
N VAL A 38 -2.58 -8.98 5.26
CA VAL A 38 -1.35 -9.53 4.66
C VAL A 38 -0.39 -8.38 4.37
N THR A 39 0.84 -8.49 4.86
CA THR A 39 1.91 -7.51 4.62
C THR A 39 2.89 -8.04 3.58
N LEU A 40 3.12 -7.26 2.52
CA LEU A 40 3.90 -7.62 1.34
C LEU A 40 5.00 -6.57 1.12
N PRO A 41 6.18 -6.76 1.73
CA PRO A 41 7.34 -5.90 1.51
C PRO A 41 8.04 -6.25 0.19
N PHE A 42 8.92 -5.35 -0.25
CA PHE A 42 9.85 -5.50 -1.39
C PHE A 42 9.16 -5.91 -2.70
N VAL A 43 7.99 -5.32 -2.99
CA VAL A 43 7.31 -5.47 -4.28
C VAL A 43 7.97 -4.53 -5.29
N GLU A 44 9.17 -4.89 -5.74
CA GLU A 44 10.05 -4.04 -6.55
C GLU A 44 10.16 -4.47 -8.01
N ASN A 45 9.54 -5.60 -8.38
CA ASN A 45 9.58 -6.14 -9.74
C ASN A 45 8.20 -6.55 -10.27
N ILE A 46 8.07 -6.53 -11.60
CA ILE A 46 6.83 -6.78 -12.32
C ILE A 46 6.24 -8.15 -11.96
N SER A 47 7.07 -9.19 -11.88
CA SER A 47 6.63 -10.56 -11.58
C SER A 47 5.97 -10.64 -10.20
N ARG A 48 6.59 -10.01 -9.18
CA ARG A 48 6.04 -9.95 -7.83
C ARG A 48 4.76 -9.12 -7.78
N ALA A 49 4.73 -7.98 -8.46
CA ALA A 49 3.52 -7.15 -8.56
C ALA A 49 2.33 -7.91 -9.18
N ARG A 50 2.58 -8.67 -10.25
CA ARG A 50 1.56 -9.53 -10.89
C ARG A 50 1.06 -10.62 -9.94
N ALA A 51 1.96 -11.31 -9.25
CA ALA A 51 1.58 -12.33 -8.27
C ALA A 51 0.71 -11.75 -7.14
N VAL A 52 1.01 -10.52 -6.69
CA VAL A 52 0.20 -9.82 -5.69
C VAL A 52 -1.16 -9.44 -6.24
N LYS A 53 -1.23 -8.90 -7.46
CA LYS A 53 -2.50 -8.63 -8.15
C LYS A 53 -3.34 -9.90 -8.26
N GLU A 54 -2.76 -11.02 -8.69
CA GLU A 54 -3.46 -12.30 -8.80
C GLU A 54 -4.02 -12.78 -7.46
N GLN A 55 -3.28 -12.59 -6.36
CA GLN A 55 -3.79 -12.91 -5.01
C GLN A 55 -4.99 -12.04 -4.62
N ILE A 56 -4.91 -10.73 -4.86
CA ILE A 56 -6.02 -9.79 -4.58
C ILE A 56 -7.26 -10.18 -5.38
N ASP A 57 -7.07 -10.41 -6.69
CA ASP A 57 -8.15 -10.78 -7.60
C ASP A 57 -8.76 -12.13 -7.19
N ALA A 58 -7.94 -13.12 -6.83
CA ALA A 58 -8.42 -14.43 -6.39
C ALA A 58 -9.30 -14.33 -5.13
N ILE A 59 -8.92 -13.51 -4.15
CA ILE A 59 -9.74 -13.28 -2.95
C ILE A 59 -11.08 -12.63 -3.33
N TYR A 60 -11.06 -11.64 -4.22
CA TYR A 60 -12.29 -11.02 -4.69
C TYR A 60 -13.20 -12.02 -5.40
N GLN A 61 -12.66 -12.85 -6.28
CA GLN A 61 -13.44 -13.88 -7.00
C GLN A 61 -14.01 -14.95 -6.06
N GLN A 62 -13.30 -15.30 -4.99
CA GLN A 62 -13.77 -16.31 -4.02
C GLN A 62 -14.80 -15.78 -3.03
N THR A 63 -14.62 -14.55 -2.56
CA THR A 63 -15.44 -13.98 -1.48
C THR A 63 -16.55 -13.06 -1.98
N GLY A 64 -16.42 -12.50 -3.18
CA GLY A 64 -17.25 -11.41 -3.70
C GLY A 64 -17.05 -10.08 -2.96
N ILE A 65 -16.14 -10.01 -1.98
CA ILE A 65 -15.90 -8.85 -1.14
C ILE A 65 -14.61 -8.18 -1.60
N ARG A 66 -14.71 -6.93 -2.04
CA ARG A 66 -13.56 -6.18 -2.57
C ARG A 66 -12.47 -5.99 -1.50
N PRO A 67 -11.24 -6.53 -1.67
CA PRO A 67 -10.16 -6.36 -0.72
C PRO A 67 -9.71 -4.90 -0.62
N LEU A 68 -9.23 -4.48 0.55
CA LEU A 68 -8.60 -3.17 0.74
C LEU A 68 -7.11 -3.29 0.48
N VAL A 69 -6.53 -2.36 -0.26
CA VAL A 69 -5.11 -2.38 -0.63
C VAL A 69 -4.49 -1.05 -0.26
N PHE A 70 -3.73 -1.05 0.82
CA PHE A 70 -2.94 0.09 1.27
C PHE A 70 -1.53 -0.05 0.72
N TYR A 71 -1.07 0.94 -0.04
CA TYR A 71 0.25 0.85 -0.66
C TYR A 71 1.11 2.09 -0.49
N SER A 72 2.41 1.86 -0.58
CA SER A 72 3.46 2.86 -0.69
C SER A 72 4.46 2.36 -1.73
N ILE A 73 4.21 2.69 -3.00
CA ILE A 73 5.01 2.26 -4.15
C ILE A 73 5.38 3.50 -4.95
N VAL A 74 6.68 3.73 -5.14
CA VAL A 74 7.21 4.85 -5.92
C VAL A 74 7.40 4.46 -7.39
N ILE A 75 7.74 3.19 -7.65
CA ILE A 75 8.01 2.69 -9.01
C ILE A 75 6.70 2.65 -9.83
N PRO A 76 6.56 3.47 -10.90
CA PRO A 76 5.29 3.60 -11.62
C PRO A 76 4.77 2.30 -12.22
N GLU A 77 5.65 1.49 -12.84
CA GLU A 77 5.27 0.23 -13.47
C GLU A 77 4.68 -0.78 -12.48
N ILE A 78 5.23 -0.82 -11.25
CA ILE A 78 4.75 -1.67 -10.17
C ILE A 78 3.40 -1.15 -9.66
N ARG A 79 3.31 0.15 -9.42
CA ARG A 79 2.08 0.80 -8.95
C ARG A 79 0.94 0.54 -9.93
N ASP A 80 1.16 0.72 -11.22
CA ASP A 80 0.13 0.57 -12.25
C ASP A 80 -0.39 -0.88 -12.30
N ILE A 81 0.47 -1.88 -12.09
CA ILE A 81 0.03 -3.29 -11.98
C ILE A 81 -0.86 -3.50 -10.74
N ILE A 82 -0.49 -2.95 -9.59
CA ILE A 82 -1.30 -3.07 -8.37
C ILE A 82 -2.65 -2.36 -8.52
N LEU A 83 -2.67 -1.18 -9.14
CA LEU A 83 -3.90 -0.41 -9.40
C LEU A 83 -4.85 -1.11 -10.36
N GLN A 84 -4.35 -2.01 -11.21
CA GLN A 84 -5.18 -2.85 -12.08
C GLN A 84 -5.85 -4.02 -11.34
N SER A 85 -5.54 -4.26 -10.07
CA SER A 85 -6.22 -5.29 -9.27
C SER A 85 -7.68 -4.94 -9.00
N GLU A 86 -8.47 -5.97 -8.67
CA GLU A 86 -9.85 -5.82 -8.21
C GLU A 86 -9.93 -5.18 -6.81
N GLY A 87 -8.80 -4.93 -6.14
CA GLY A 87 -8.74 -4.29 -4.83
C GLY A 87 -9.13 -2.82 -4.83
N PHE A 88 -9.56 -2.31 -3.69
CA PHE A 88 -9.72 -0.88 -3.44
C PHE A 88 -8.38 -0.30 -2.99
N CYS A 89 -7.66 0.32 -3.93
CA CYS A 89 -6.28 0.75 -3.75
C CYS A 89 -6.19 2.18 -3.19
N GLN A 90 -5.45 2.34 -2.09
CA GLN A 90 -5.23 3.59 -1.39
C GLN A 90 -3.73 3.86 -1.23
N ASP A 91 -3.28 4.98 -1.80
CA ASP A 91 -1.91 5.49 -1.62
C ASP A 91 -1.82 6.18 -0.26
N ILE A 92 -1.09 5.57 0.67
CA ILE A 92 -0.93 6.11 2.03
C ILE A 92 0.00 7.33 2.03
N VAL A 93 1.04 7.33 1.20
CA VAL A 93 2.00 8.43 1.17
C VAL A 93 1.32 9.67 0.61
N GLN A 94 0.62 9.53 -0.51
CA GLN A 94 -0.10 10.64 -1.12
C GLN A 94 -1.19 11.21 -0.21
N ALA A 95 -1.87 10.36 0.58
CA ALA A 95 -2.88 10.80 1.53
C ALA A 95 -2.31 11.74 2.62
N LEU A 96 -1.05 11.55 3.02
CA LEU A 96 -0.36 12.42 3.98
C LEU A 96 0.35 13.60 3.33
N VAL A 97 0.85 13.43 2.11
CA VAL A 97 1.55 14.49 1.37
C VAL A 97 0.60 15.57 0.90
N ALA A 98 -0.60 15.22 0.42
CA ALA A 98 -1.57 16.18 -0.11
C ALA A 98 -1.89 17.36 0.84
N PRO A 99 -2.23 17.16 2.13
CA PRO A 99 -2.49 18.28 3.05
C PRO A 99 -1.22 19.10 3.32
N LEU A 100 -0.04 18.48 3.36
CA LEU A 100 1.22 19.20 3.58
C LEU A 100 1.63 20.04 2.36
N GLN A 101 1.40 19.54 1.14
CA GLN A 101 1.60 20.30 -0.09
C GLN A 101 0.74 21.56 -0.11
N GLN A 102 -0.51 21.46 0.34
CA GLN A 102 -1.41 22.60 0.45
C GLN A 102 -0.94 23.61 1.50
N GLU A 103 -0.49 23.14 2.67
CA GLU A 103 0.00 24.02 3.74
C GLU A 103 1.33 24.69 3.37
N LEU A 104 2.24 23.95 2.74
CA LEU A 104 3.59 24.42 2.40
C LEU A 104 3.64 25.22 1.09
N ASN A 105 2.61 25.14 0.24
CA ASN A 105 2.60 25.68 -1.13
C ASN A 105 3.81 25.20 -1.96
N LEU A 106 4.18 23.92 -1.82
CA LEU A 106 5.31 23.30 -2.52
C LEU A 106 4.91 21.96 -3.10
N ASP A 107 5.32 21.69 -4.33
CA ASP A 107 5.14 20.37 -4.95
C ASP A 107 6.05 19.32 -4.30
N PRO A 108 5.53 18.14 -3.96
CA PRO A 108 6.34 17.07 -3.40
C PRO A 108 7.36 16.58 -4.42
N THR A 109 8.62 16.51 -4.00
CA THR A 109 9.67 15.88 -4.79
C THR A 109 9.77 14.42 -4.37
N PRO A 110 9.56 13.43 -5.26
CA PRO A 110 9.73 12.03 -4.91
C PRO A 110 11.21 11.77 -4.61
N VAL A 111 11.55 11.64 -3.33
CA VAL A 111 12.86 11.15 -2.92
C VAL A 111 12.76 9.63 -2.85
N ALA A 112 13.34 8.94 -3.83
CA ALA A 112 13.65 7.52 -3.67
C ALA A 112 14.58 7.41 -2.46
N THR A 113 14.15 6.71 -1.41
CA THR A 113 14.98 6.44 -0.23
C THR A 113 16.09 5.46 -0.61
N ALA A 114 17.04 5.89 -1.43
CA ALA A 114 18.32 5.22 -1.55
C ALA A 114 19.05 5.41 -0.21
N PRO A 115 19.63 4.36 0.39
CA PRO A 115 20.54 4.57 1.50
C PRO A 115 21.72 5.35 0.95
N THR A 116 21.77 6.66 1.23
CA THR A 116 22.95 7.47 0.95
C THR A 116 24.05 7.01 1.90
N ALA A 117 24.81 5.99 1.48
CA ALA A 117 26.15 5.76 1.97
C ALA A 117 27.01 6.91 1.43
N SER A 118 26.97 8.05 2.11
CA SER A 118 27.96 9.10 1.94
C SER A 118 29.25 8.62 2.60
N THR A 119 30.10 7.93 1.84
CA THR A 119 31.52 7.83 2.16
C THR A 119 32.15 9.18 1.79
N PRO A 120 32.74 9.93 2.73
CA PRO A 120 33.56 11.08 2.33
C PRO A 120 34.86 10.52 1.73
N ALA A 121 35.11 10.86 0.48
CA ALA A 121 36.41 10.65 -0.14
C ALA A 121 37.33 11.83 0.19
N THR A 122 38.53 11.47 0.67
CA THR A 122 39.76 12.27 0.82
C THR A 122 39.90 13.09 2.09
#